data_AF-A0A315T5F2-F1
#
_entry.id   AF-A0A315T5F2-F1
#
_cell.length_a   1.000
_cell.length_b   1.000
_cell.length_c   1.000
_cell.angle_alpha   90.00
_cell.angle_beta   90.00
_cell.angle_gamma   90.00
#
_symmetry.space_group_name_H-M   'P 1'
#
loop_
_entity.id
_entity.type
_entity.pdbx_description
1 polymer ?
#
loop_
_entity_poly.entity_id
_entity_poly.type
_entity_poly.pdbx_seq_one_letter_code
_entity_poly.pdbx_strand_id
1 'polypeptide(L)' 'MTKVGSQSWAQLYACHFEVDVEGWQITIYNDCDELDYCERCVSPEGNCWDFNPGDRTDPIALLSTWELQTLERMLKAL' A
#
# COMPACT_ATOMS: atom_id res chain seq x y z
N MET A 1 -7.56 -3.70 -8.54
CA MET A 1 -6.54 -4.01 -7.52
C MET A 1 -6.44 -5.51 -7.36
N THR A 2 -5.25 -6.06 -7.51
CA THR A 2 -4.96 -7.47 -7.26
C THR A 2 -3.73 -7.57 -6.38
N LYS A 3 -3.70 -8.53 -5.45
CA LYS A 3 -2.52 -8.76 -4.63
C LYS A 3 -1.39 -9.37 -5.45
N VAL A 4 -0.16 -8.93 -5.19
CA VAL A 4 1.06 -9.59 -5.67
C VAL A 4 1.52 -10.61 -4.62
N GLY A 5 1.64 -11.88 -5.01
CA GLY A 5 2.00 -12.98 -4.11
C GLY A 5 0.81 -13.76 -3.52
N SER A 6 1.07 -14.65 -2.56
CA SER A 6 0.08 -15.61 -2.04
C SER A 6 -0.50 -15.25 -0.66
N GLN A 7 0.23 -14.51 0.18
CA GLN A 7 -0.14 -14.23 1.57
C GLN A 7 -1.24 -13.18 1.66
N SER A 8 -2.36 -13.42 2.36
CA SER A 8 -3.42 -12.40 2.51
C SER A 8 -3.02 -11.29 3.48
N TRP A 9 -3.76 -10.18 3.46
CA TRP A 9 -3.56 -9.08 4.40
C TRP A 9 -3.54 -9.57 5.86
N ALA A 10 -4.51 -10.41 6.25
CA ALA A 10 -4.60 -10.92 7.63
C ALA A 10 -3.47 -11.89 8.03
N GLN A 11 -2.74 -12.46 7.08
CA GLN A 11 -1.57 -13.31 7.35
C GLN A 11 -0.30 -12.48 7.59
N LEU A 12 -0.36 -11.21 7.25
CA LEU A 12 0.73 -10.25 7.31
C LEU A 12 0.40 -9.28 8.45
N TYR A 13 1.24 -9.25 9.48
CA TYR A 13 0.91 -8.56 10.74
C TYR A 13 1.81 -7.36 11.05
N ALA A 14 2.95 -7.25 10.37
CA ALA A 14 3.91 -6.15 10.55
C ALA A 14 4.91 -6.22 9.38
N CYS A 15 4.41 -6.03 8.16
CA CYS A 15 5.22 -6.27 6.96
C CYS A 15 4.61 -5.65 5.71
N HIS A 16 5.44 -5.61 4.66
CA HIS A 16 5.04 -5.12 3.35
C HIS A 16 3.98 -6.02 2.68
N PHE A 17 2.98 -5.36 2.11
CA PHE A 17 1.94 -5.92 1.29
C PHE A 17 1.99 -5.26 -0.08
N GLU A 18 2.11 -6.07 -1.14
CA GLU A 18 2.25 -5.56 -2.49
C GLU A 18 0.96 -5.78 -3.29
N VAL A 19 0.52 -4.74 -3.99
CA VAL A 19 -0.67 -4.76 -4.84
C VAL A 19 -0.36 -4.20 -6.21
N ASP A 20 -1.02 -4.76 -7.22
CA ASP A 20 -1.13 -4.18 -8.56
C ASP A 20 -2.44 -3.42 -8.69
N VAL A 21 -2.36 -2.17 -9.13
CA VAL A 21 -3.50 -1.33 -9.45
C VAL A 21 -3.31 -0.79 -10.86
N GLU A 22 -3.95 -1.44 -11.83
CA GLU A 22 -3.92 -0.98 -13.23
C GLU A 22 -2.48 -0.86 -13.77
N GLY A 23 -1.61 -1.80 -13.39
CA GLY A 23 -0.20 -1.83 -13.77
C GLY A 23 0.73 -1.01 -12.85
N TRP A 24 0.21 -0.30 -11.86
CA TRP A 24 1.02 0.28 -10.79
C TRP A 24 1.32 -0.78 -9.74
N GLN A 25 2.60 -0.99 -9.45
CA GLN A 25 3.02 -1.84 -8.33
C GLN A 25 3.22 -0.97 -7.10
N ILE A 26 2.44 -1.23 -6.05
CA ILE A 26 2.43 -0.43 -4.83
C ILE A 26 2.78 -1.35 -3.66
N THR A 27 3.83 -1.00 -2.94
CA THR A 27 4.24 -1.66 -1.69
C THR A 27 3.78 -0.83 -0.52
N ILE A 28 2.97 -1.43 0.34
CA ILE A 28 2.30 -0.77 1.45
C ILE A 28 2.73 -1.46 2.74
N TYR A 29 2.94 -0.70 3.82
CA TYR A 29 3.20 -1.29 5.12
C TYR A 29 1.90 -1.55 5.89
N ASN A 30 1.69 -2.81 6.31
CA ASN A 30 0.63 -3.21 7.22
C ASN A 30 1.21 -3.27 8.63
N ASP A 31 0.73 -2.41 9.52
CA ASP A 31 1.04 -2.44 10.96
C ASP A 31 -0.15 -2.99 11.74
N CYS A 32 -0.06 -4.25 12.15
CA CYS A 32 -1.02 -4.89 13.04
C CYS A 32 -2.48 -4.82 12.55
N ASP A 33 -2.73 -4.96 11.24
CA ASP A 33 -4.03 -4.83 10.55
C ASP A 33 -4.50 -3.39 10.29
N GLU A 34 -3.63 -2.39 10.52
CA GLU A 34 -3.83 -0.99 10.14
C GLU A 34 -2.89 -0.60 8.99
N LEU A 35 -3.39 0.24 8.10
CA LEU A 35 -2.63 0.80 6.99
C LEU A 35 -1.77 1.99 7.48
N ASP A 36 -0.44 1.87 7.39
CA ASP A 36 0.49 2.87 7.94
C ASP A 36 1.03 3.84 6.88
N TYR A 37 1.92 3.38 6.01
CA TYR A 37 2.52 4.20 4.94
C TYR A 37 2.72 3.43 3.64
N CYS A 38 2.97 4.16 2.55
CA CYS A 38 3.42 3.58 1.30
C CYS A 38 4.95 3.53 1.27
N GLU A 39 5.52 2.34 1.10
CA GLU A 39 6.97 2.12 1.02
C GLU A 39 7.49 2.43 -0.39
N ARG A 40 6.74 2.05 -1.44
CA ARG A 40 7.18 2.20 -2.83
C ARG A 40 6.01 2.20 -3.80
N CYS A 41 6.10 3.03 -4.84
CA CYS A 41 5.22 3.00 -6.02
C CYS A 41 6.06 2.88 -7.29
N VAL A 42 5.73 1.90 -8.14
CA VAL A 42 6.32 1.77 -9.48
C VAL A 42 5.22 1.97 -10.52
N SER A 43 5.41 2.92 -11.43
CA SER A 43 4.48 3.18 -12.53
C SER A 43 4.55 2.08 -13.59
N PRO A 44 3.52 1.93 -14.43
CA PRO A 44 3.53 0.98 -15.56
C PRO A 44 4.72 1.19 -16.51
N GLU A 45 5.23 2.43 -16.60
CA GLU A 45 6.40 2.82 -17.40
C GLU A 45 7.74 2.57 -16.68
N GLY A 46 7.70 2.11 -15.43
CA GLY A 46 8.88 1.79 -14.62
C GLY A 46 9.42 2.95 -13.78
N ASN A 47 8.71 4.08 -13.69
CA ASN A 47 9.12 5.17 -12.80
C ASN A 47 8.91 4.74 -11.34
N CYS A 48 9.91 4.91 -10.49
CA CYS A 48 9.87 4.51 -9.09
C CYS A 48 9.83 5.73 -8.17
N TRP A 49 8.94 5.69 -7.19
CA TRP A 49 8.98 6.53 -6.00
C TRP A 49 9.19 5.64 -4.78
N ASP A 50 10.10 6.04 -3.90
CA ASP A 50 10.47 5.32 -2.69
C ASP A 50 10.20 6.19 -1.46
N PHE A 51 9.79 5.53 -0.37
CA PHE A 51 9.60 6.18 0.91
C PHE A 51 10.92 6.79 1.40
N ASN A 52 10.83 8.03 1.89
CA ASN A 52 11.96 8.76 2.43
C ASN A 52 11.58 9.31 3.82
N PRO A 53 12.23 8.84 4.91
CA PRO A 53 11.97 9.33 6.26
C PRO A 53 12.31 10.83 6.37
N GLY A 54 11.31 11.68 6.21
CA GLY A 54 11.44 13.15 6.24
C GLY A 54 10.66 13.89 5.17
N ASP A 55 10.26 13.21 4.09
CA ASP A 55 9.30 13.77 3.13
C ASP A 55 7.88 13.71 3.69
N ARG A 56 7.14 14.80 3.56
CA ARG A 56 5.72 14.87 3.98
C ARG A 56 4.75 14.37 2.92
N THR A 57 5.26 13.72 1.89
CA THR A 57 4.49 13.27 0.72
C THR A 57 4.34 11.76 0.72
N ASP A 58 4.13 11.14 1.87
CA ASP A 58 3.63 9.77 1.91
C ASP A 58 2.22 9.74 1.28
N PRO A 59 2.00 8.99 0.18
CA PRO A 59 0.70 8.86 -0.44
C PRO A 59 -0.43 8.48 0.53
N ILE A 60 -0.15 7.66 1.55
CA ILE A 60 -1.18 7.24 2.53
C ILE A 60 -1.60 8.42 3.41
N ALA A 61 -0.63 9.23 3.87
CA ALA A 61 -0.90 10.44 4.65
C ALA A 61 -1.68 11.53 3.89
N LEU A 62 -1.76 11.45 2.55
CA LEU A 62 -2.53 12.38 1.72
C LEU A 62 -4.00 11.98 1.56
N LEU A 63 -4.38 10.76 1.93
CA LEU A 63 -5.75 10.27 1.83
C LEU A 63 -6.64 10.96 2.86
N SER A 64 -7.87 11.27 2.47
CA SER A 64 -8.91 11.56 3.44
C SER A 64 -9.22 10.33 4.28
N THR A 65 -9.84 10.53 5.45
CA THR A 65 -10.26 9.42 6.32
C THR A 65 -11.15 8.40 5.59
N TRP A 66 -12.00 8.86 4.66
CA TRP A 66 -12.88 7.97 3.90
C TRP A 66 -12.12 7.14 2.85
N GLU A 67 -11.15 7.75 2.18
CA GLU A 67 -10.29 7.05 1.21
C GLU A 67 -9.43 6.00 1.91
N LEU A 68 -8.83 6.36 3.05
CA LEU A 68 -8.04 5.44 3.88
C LEU A 68 -8.86 4.20 4.28
N GLN A 69 -10.04 4.39 4.88
CA GLN A 69 -10.92 3.29 5.30
C GLN A 69 -11.41 2.44 4.12
N THR A 70 -11.64 3.07 2.97
CA THR A 70 -12.05 2.36 1.76
C THR A 70 -10.92 1.48 1.23
N LEU A 71 -9.70 2.02 1.21
CA LEU A 71 -8.51 1.29 0.80
C LEU A 71 -8.22 0.12 1.74
N GLU A 72 -8.24 0.32 3.05
CA GLU A 72 -8.07 -0.75 4.04
C GLU A 72 -9.06 -1.89 3.84
N ARG A 73 -10.35 -1.56 3.63
CA ARG A 73 -11.38 -2.58 3.36
C ARG A 73 -11.11 -3.34 2.08
N MET A 74 -10.62 -2.67 1.03
CA MET A 74 -10.25 -3.33 -0.22
C MET A 74 -9.06 -4.26 -0.01
N LEU A 75 -8.03 -3.82 0.68
CA LEU A 75 -6.82 -4.61 0.98
C LEU A 75 -7.15 -5.87 1.79
N LYS A 76 -8.02 -5.75 2.81
CA LYS A 76 -8.48 -6.88 3.64
C LYS A 76 -9.31 -7.91 2.87
N ALA A 77 -9.86 -7.56 1.70
CA ALA A 77 -10.66 -8.44 0.86
C ALA A 77 -9.83 -9.20 -0.20
N LEU A 78 -8.52 -8.96 -0.29
CA LEU A 78 -7.58 -9.61 -1.23
C LEU A 78 -6.86 -10.84 -0.62
#